data_AF-A0A967WGP8-F1
#
_entry.id   AF-A0A967WGP8-F1
#
_cell.length_a   1.000
_cell.length_b   1.000
_cell.length_c   1.000
_cell.angle_alpha   90.00
_cell.angle_beta   90.00
_cell.angle_gamma   90.00
#
_symmetry.space_group_name_H-M   'P 1'
#
loop_
_entity.id
_entity.type
_entity.pdbx_description
1 polymer ?
#
loop_
_entity_poly.entity_id
_entity_poly.type
_entity_poly.pdbx_seq_one_letter_code
_entity_poly.pdbx_strand_id
1 'polypeptide(L)'
;DLTSKLALTLGLRYTKEDRQMSRTDFIRIPAVGVVIPNELPQASGTFEDVSGTASLTYDWNEDLMTYLKFSKGYVSGGFNPRSPSPDTFEDGYEEEVVYTYELGWKSTWFDRALQLNGAIFYNDYQDLQVNLLDDATARNNIGNAGEAVIQGYEIEMQARP
;
A
#
# COMPACT_ATOMS: atom_id res chain seq x y z
N ASP A 1 13.89 14.66 -22.94
CA ASP A 1 12.76 14.87 -23.86
C ASP A 1 13.00 14.18 -25.19
N LEU A 2 12.07 13.32 -25.60
CA LEU A 2 12.17 12.56 -26.86
C LEU A 2 11.58 13.35 -28.05
N THR A 3 10.72 14.35 -27.79
CA THR A 3 10.34 15.47 -28.69
C THR A 3 9.86 16.67 -27.84
N SER A 4 9.62 17.85 -28.42
CA SER A 4 9.09 19.03 -27.70
C SER A 4 7.67 18.87 -27.12
N LYS A 5 7.01 17.73 -27.39
CA LYS A 5 5.64 17.43 -26.95
C LYS A 5 5.52 16.14 -26.15
N LEU A 6 6.58 15.31 -26.08
CA LEU A 6 6.55 14.00 -25.46
C LEU A 6 7.62 13.90 -24.37
N ALA A 7 7.19 13.67 -23.14
CA ALA A 7 8.08 13.48 -22.00
C ALA A 7 7.85 12.12 -21.33
N LEU A 8 8.95 11.52 -20.86
CA LEU A 8 8.96 10.29 -20.08
C LEU A 8 9.51 10.63 -18.69
N THR A 9 8.77 10.24 -17.65
CA THR A 9 9.18 10.37 -16.25
C THR A 9 9.30 8.99 -15.64
N LEU A 10 10.42 8.72 -14.95
CA LEU A 10 10.69 7.47 -14.24
C LEU A 10 11.07 7.78 -12.79
N GLY A 11 10.58 6.97 -11.86
CA GLY A 11 10.93 7.04 -10.44
C GLY A 11 11.04 5.64 -9.85
N LEU A 12 12.07 5.41 -9.03
CA LEU A 12 12.30 4.14 -8.35
C LEU A 12 12.70 4.42 -6.90
N ARG A 13 12.28 3.52 -6.00
CA ARG A 13 12.63 3.54 -4.58
C ARG A 13 12.88 2.11 -4.12
N TYR A 14 14.07 1.86 -3.60
CA TYR A 14 14.35 0.67 -2.81
C TYR A 14 14.15 1.00 -1.33
N THR A 15 13.48 0.11 -0.60
CA THR A 15 13.27 0.23 0.84
C THR A 15 13.70 -1.07 1.50
N LYS A 16 14.38 -0.96 2.64
CA LYS A 16 14.75 -2.06 3.53
C LYS A 16 14.41 -1.67 4.96
N GLU A 17 13.70 -2.54 5.65
CA GLU A 17 13.21 -2.32 7.01
C GLU A 17 13.59 -3.50 7.89
N ASP A 18 14.34 -3.24 8.97
CA ASP A 18 14.60 -4.24 10.01
C ASP A 18 13.59 -4.05 11.14
N ARG A 19 12.79 -5.08 11.43
CA ARG A 19 11.76 -5.05 12.47
C ARG A 19 12.04 -6.13 13.51
N GLN A 20 11.76 -5.80 14.77
CA GLN A 20 11.87 -6.71 15.90
C GLN A 20 10.65 -6.55 16.81
N MET A 21 10.15 -7.65 17.37
CA MET A 21 9.04 -7.64 18.32
C MET A 21 9.28 -8.66 19.44
N SER A 22 9.14 -8.19 20.68
CA SER A 22 9.18 -9.04 21.87
C SER A 22 7.83 -9.02 22.56
N ARG A 23 7.39 -10.18 23.05
CA ARG A 23 6.10 -10.33 23.73
C ARG A 23 6.26 -11.16 25.00
N THR A 24 5.64 -10.69 26.08
CA THR A 24 5.50 -11.43 27.33
C THR A 24 4.02 -11.65 27.60
N ASP A 25 3.60 -12.90 27.59
CA ASP A 25 2.28 -13.31 28.05
C ASP A 25 2.32 -13.63 29.55
N PHE A 26 1.15 -13.82 30.16
CA PHE A 26 1.06 -14.24 31.56
C PHE A 26 0.16 -15.46 31.71
N ILE A 27 0.69 -16.51 32.34
CA ILE A 27 -0.09 -17.66 32.77
C ILE A 27 -0.62 -17.36 34.16
N ARG A 28 -1.95 -17.25 34.29
CA ARG A 28 -2.61 -17.07 35.58
C ARG A 28 -3.16 -18.41 36.07
N ILE A 29 -2.83 -18.79 37.31
CA ILE A 29 -3.36 -19.98 37.99
C ILE A 29 -4.30 -19.50 39.11
N PRO A 30 -5.61 -19.37 38.86
CA PRO A 30 -6.53 -18.72 39.79
C PRO A 30 -6.63 -19.43 41.14
N ALA A 31 -6.53 -20.76 41.15
CA ALA A 31 -6.66 -21.60 42.34
C ALA A 31 -5.61 -21.31 43.43
N VAL A 32 -4.45 -20.78 43.06
CA VAL A 32 -3.35 -20.47 43.99
C VAL A 32 -2.91 -19.00 43.93
N GLY A 33 -3.61 -18.15 43.18
CA GLY A 33 -3.29 -16.73 43.06
C GLY A 33 -1.95 -16.42 42.37
N VAL A 34 -1.36 -17.39 41.67
CA VAL A 34 -0.05 -17.26 41.02
C VAL A 34 -0.20 -16.70 39.60
N VAL A 35 0.70 -15.80 39.21
CA VAL A 35 0.87 -15.29 37.85
C VAL A 35 2.33 -15.52 37.44
N ILE A 36 2.54 -16.20 36.31
CA ILE A 36 3.86 -16.56 35.79
C ILE A 36 4.06 -15.86 34.45
N PRO A 37 5.14 -15.09 34.24
CA PRO A 37 5.47 -14.55 32.93
C PRO A 37 5.83 -15.68 31.96
N ASN A 38 5.34 -15.57 30.73
CA ASN A 38 5.62 -16.46 29.62
C ASN A 38 6.19 -15.61 28.47
N GLU A 39 7.51 -15.44 28.47
CA GLU A 39 8.22 -14.72 27.42
C GLU A 39 8.25 -15.56 26.14
N LEU A 40 7.77 -14.97 25.04
CA LEU A 40 7.91 -15.58 23.73
C LEU A 40 9.28 -15.24 23.14
N PRO A 41 9.80 -16.11 22.26
CA PRO A 41 10.94 -15.76 21.41
C PRO A 41 10.73 -14.40 20.72
N GLN A 42 11.81 -13.64 20.57
CA GLN A 42 11.77 -12.37 19.85
C GLN A 42 11.60 -12.66 18.36
N ALA A 43 10.55 -12.13 17.75
CA ALA A 43 10.41 -12.10 16.31
C ALA A 43 11.34 -11.03 15.74
N SER A 44 12.08 -11.37 14.69
CA SER A 44 12.96 -10.42 13.99
C SER A 44 12.99 -10.74 12.50
N GLY A 45 13.02 -9.72 11.66
CA GLY A 45 12.99 -9.90 10.22
C GLY A 45 13.36 -8.65 9.46
N THR A 46 13.80 -8.85 8.23
CA THR A 46 14.10 -7.78 7.27
C THR A 46 13.08 -7.82 6.15
N PHE A 47 12.43 -6.69 5.89
CA PHE A 47 11.42 -6.52 4.84
C PHE A 47 11.97 -5.59 3.77
N GLU A 48 11.86 -5.99 2.50
CA GLU A 48 12.47 -5.28 1.39
C GLU A 48 11.49 -5.14 0.23
N ASP A 49 11.46 -3.97 -0.40
CA ASP A 49 10.64 -3.71 -1.59
C ASP A 49 11.36 -2.78 -2.57
N VAL A 50 11.05 -2.97 -3.85
CA VAL A 50 11.30 -1.97 -4.90
C VAL A 50 9.96 -1.48 -5.46
N SER A 51 9.70 -0.20 -5.23
CA SER A 51 8.51 0.51 -5.70
C SER A 51 8.91 1.60 -6.70
N GLY A 52 7.94 2.09 -7.47
CA GLY A 52 8.26 3.07 -8.50
C GLY A 52 7.09 3.48 -9.38
N THR A 53 7.39 4.36 -10.32
CA THR A 53 6.44 4.88 -11.29
C THR A 53 7.10 5.14 -12.64
N ALA A 54 6.33 4.93 -13.70
CA ALA A 54 6.65 5.36 -15.04
C ALA A 54 5.46 6.15 -15.60
N SER A 55 5.72 7.31 -16.21
CA SER A 55 4.68 8.15 -16.80
C SER A 55 5.13 8.68 -18.15
N LEU A 56 4.25 8.56 -19.15
CA LEU A 56 4.40 9.15 -20.46
C LEU A 56 3.39 10.27 -20.60
N THR A 57 3.84 11.48 -20.93
CA THR A 57 2.98 12.65 -21.12
C THR A 57 3.09 13.16 -22.55
N TYR A 58 1.97 13.57 -23.13
CA TYR A 58 1.90 14.18 -24.45
C TYR A 58 1.15 15.51 -24.40
N ASP A 59 1.85 16.58 -24.74
CA ASP A 59 1.31 17.94 -24.86
C ASP A 59 0.77 18.14 -26.28
N TRP A 60 -0.56 18.14 -26.41
CA TRP A 60 -1.20 18.38 -27.70
C TRP A 60 -0.97 19.83 -28.15
N ASN A 61 -1.15 20.75 -27.20
CA ASN A 61 -0.93 22.19 -27.31
C ASN A 61 -0.67 22.78 -25.90
N GLU A 62 -0.59 24.11 -25.77
CA GLU A 62 -0.32 24.81 -24.50
C GLU A 62 -1.43 24.66 -23.45
N ASP A 63 -2.61 24.20 -23.85
CA ASP A 63 -3.83 24.11 -23.03
C ASP A 63 -4.32 22.68 -22.79
N LEU A 64 -3.74 21.67 -23.44
CA LEU A 64 -4.20 20.29 -23.35
C LEU A 64 -3.02 19.31 -23.33
N MET A 65 -2.96 18.53 -22.26
CA MET A 65 -2.01 17.44 -22.07
C MET A 65 -2.75 16.15 -21.69
N THR A 66 -2.27 15.02 -22.20
CA THR A 66 -2.71 13.69 -21.78
C THR A 66 -1.54 12.87 -21.28
N TYR A 67 -1.79 11.96 -20.33
CA TYR A 67 -0.75 11.11 -19.79
C TYR A 67 -1.22 9.68 -19.56
N LEU A 68 -0.26 8.76 -19.66
CA LEU A 68 -0.39 7.37 -19.23
C LEU A 68 0.61 7.13 -18.11
N LYS A 69 0.16 6.60 -16.99
CA LYS A 69 0.98 6.34 -15.81
C LYS A 69 0.80 4.90 -15.33
N PHE A 70 1.93 4.29 -14.97
CA PHE A 70 2.01 3.04 -14.24
C PHE A 70 2.74 3.29 -12.92
N SER A 71 2.28 2.68 -11.84
CA SER A 71 3.01 2.68 -10.56
C SER A 71 2.83 1.40 -9.78
N LYS A 72 3.88 1.00 -9.07
CA LYS A 72 3.85 -0.03 -8.02
C LYS A 72 4.05 0.66 -6.67
N GLY A 73 3.10 0.45 -5.76
CA GLY A 73 3.21 0.78 -4.34
C GLY A 73 3.13 -0.48 -3.49
N TYR A 74 3.47 -0.37 -2.20
CA TYR A 74 3.39 -1.48 -1.28
C TYR A 74 3.16 -0.99 0.16
N VAL A 75 2.67 -1.89 1.01
CA VAL A 75 2.69 -1.81 2.46
C VAL A 75 3.53 -2.97 2.97
N SER A 76 4.60 -2.65 3.71
CA SER A 76 5.52 -3.64 4.27
C SER A 76 4.81 -4.66 5.17
N GLY A 77 5.27 -5.91 5.13
CA GLY A 77 4.84 -6.98 6.04
C GLY A 77 5.27 -6.75 7.49
N GLY A 78 4.97 -7.66 8.40
CA GLY A 78 5.31 -7.49 9.80
C GLY A 78 4.92 -8.65 10.70
N PHE A 79 4.90 -8.42 12.01
CA PHE A 79 4.59 -9.44 13.01
C PHE A 79 3.22 -9.21 13.63
N ASN A 80 2.59 -10.32 14.05
CA ASN A 80 1.27 -10.30 14.68
C ASN A 80 1.38 -10.29 16.21
N PRO A 81 1.13 -9.16 16.91
CA PRO A 81 1.32 -9.09 18.36
C PRO A 81 0.41 -10.05 19.13
N ARG A 82 -0.70 -10.47 18.52
CA ARG A 82 -1.69 -11.37 19.12
C ARG A 82 -1.59 -12.80 18.62
N SER A 83 -0.52 -13.17 17.91
CA SER A 83 -0.41 -14.52 17.35
C SER A 83 -0.56 -15.61 18.43
N PRO A 84 -1.32 -16.68 18.15
CA PRO A 84 -1.66 -17.69 19.15
C PRO A 84 -0.47 -18.58 19.56
N SER A 85 0.51 -18.78 18.66
CA SER A 85 1.71 -19.57 18.90
C SER A 85 2.99 -18.75 18.70
N PRO A 86 4.15 -19.22 19.20
CA PRO A 86 5.45 -18.65 18.87
C PRO A 86 5.72 -18.67 17.36
N ASP A 87 5.42 -19.79 16.69
CA ASP A 87 5.66 -19.95 15.24
C ASP A 87 4.90 -18.89 14.43
N THR A 88 3.60 -18.72 14.67
CA THR A 88 2.80 -17.72 13.94
C THR A 88 3.12 -16.28 14.36
N PHE A 89 3.79 -16.09 15.51
CA PHE A 89 4.29 -14.78 15.95
C PHE A 89 5.55 -14.38 15.18
N GLU A 90 6.43 -15.35 14.92
CA GLU A 90 7.63 -15.17 14.10
C GLU A 90 7.30 -15.07 12.61
N ASP A 91 6.39 -15.91 12.09
CA ASP A 91 6.02 -15.92 10.65
C ASP A 91 5.33 -14.61 10.22
N GLY A 92 4.51 -14.02 11.08
CA GLY A 92 3.93 -12.71 10.83
C GLY A 92 2.96 -12.65 9.63
N TYR A 93 3.10 -11.60 8.82
CA TYR A 93 2.37 -11.36 7.56
C TYR A 93 3.30 -10.72 6.53
N GLU A 94 3.03 -10.98 5.25
CA GLU A 94 3.79 -10.53 4.10
C GLU A 94 3.37 -9.12 3.64
N GLU A 95 4.08 -8.56 2.65
CA GLU A 95 3.72 -7.27 2.08
C GLU A 95 2.39 -7.30 1.32
N GLU A 96 1.69 -6.16 1.31
CA GLU A 96 0.57 -5.90 0.40
C GLU A 96 1.06 -5.03 -0.75
N VAL A 97 0.75 -5.39 -2.00
CA VAL A 97 1.24 -4.67 -3.19
C VAL A 97 0.05 -4.10 -3.96
N VAL A 98 0.21 -2.89 -4.49
CA VAL A 98 -0.75 -2.29 -5.44
C VAL A 98 -0.07 -1.90 -6.73
N TYR A 99 -0.64 -2.35 -7.85
CA TYR A 99 -0.28 -1.90 -9.19
C TYR A 99 -1.37 -0.98 -9.75
N THR A 100 -0.99 0.25 -10.08
CA THR A 100 -1.91 1.27 -10.61
C THR A 100 -1.61 1.53 -12.08
N TYR A 101 -2.66 1.52 -12.90
CA TYR A 101 -2.66 1.99 -14.28
C TYR A 101 -3.62 3.19 -14.38
N GLU A 102 -3.15 4.32 -14.90
CA GLU A 102 -3.92 5.55 -14.97
C GLU A 102 -3.75 6.22 -16.33
N LEU A 103 -4.87 6.59 -16.96
CA LEU A 103 -4.92 7.40 -18.17
C LEU A 103 -5.69 8.68 -17.85
N GLY A 104 -5.04 9.82 -18.00
CA GLY A 104 -5.66 11.11 -17.66
C GLY A 104 -5.36 12.22 -18.65
N TRP A 105 -6.09 13.31 -18.47
CA TRP A 105 -5.89 14.55 -19.20
C TRP A 105 -5.95 15.74 -18.25
N LYS A 106 -5.26 16.81 -18.63
CA LYS A 106 -5.32 18.11 -17.97
C LYS A 106 -5.57 19.15 -19.03
N SER A 107 -6.51 20.06 -18.76
CA SER A 107 -6.87 21.10 -19.72
C SER A 107 -7.20 22.45 -19.10
N THR A 108 -6.83 23.52 -19.81
CA THR A 108 -7.19 24.91 -19.53
C THR A 108 -8.06 25.49 -20.64
N TRP A 109 -9.01 26.34 -20.26
CA TRP A 109 -9.97 26.97 -21.18
C TRP A 109 -10.14 28.43 -20.80
N PHE A 110 -10.60 29.25 -21.77
CA PHE A 110 -10.93 30.67 -21.59
C PHE A 110 -9.79 31.46 -20.94
N ASP A 111 -8.62 31.51 -21.59
CA ASP A 111 -7.41 32.18 -21.05
C ASP A 111 -7.05 31.72 -19.62
N ARG A 112 -7.17 30.41 -19.38
CA ARG A 112 -6.92 29.72 -18.10
C ARG A 112 -7.89 30.11 -16.97
N ALA A 113 -9.03 30.72 -17.29
CA ALA A 113 -10.10 30.97 -16.33
C ALA A 113 -10.84 29.70 -15.91
N LEU A 114 -10.77 28.63 -16.71
CA LEU A 114 -11.34 27.32 -16.37
C LEU A 114 -10.29 26.21 -16.53
N GLN A 115 -10.17 25.37 -15.52
CA GLN A 115 -9.40 24.12 -15.56
C GLN A 115 -10.36 22.95 -15.48
N LEU A 116 -10.15 21.97 -16.35
CA LEU A 116 -10.89 20.72 -16.36
C LEU A 116 -9.89 19.56 -16.52
N ASN A 117 -9.81 18.73 -15.49
CA ASN A 117 -8.94 17.57 -15.48
C ASN A 117 -9.79 16.32 -15.30
N GLY A 118 -9.28 15.19 -15.77
CA GLY A 118 -9.89 13.91 -15.44
C GLY A 118 -8.95 12.76 -15.68
N ALA A 119 -9.29 11.63 -15.08
CA ALA A 119 -8.54 10.40 -15.21
C ALA A 119 -9.46 9.19 -15.11
N ILE A 120 -9.03 8.10 -15.72
CA ILE A 120 -9.54 6.76 -15.46
C ILE A 120 -8.40 5.95 -14.86
N PHE A 121 -8.71 5.09 -13.90
CA PHE A 121 -7.70 4.32 -13.19
C PHE A 121 -8.15 2.89 -12.92
N TYR A 122 -7.17 2.00 -12.80
CA TYR A 122 -7.30 0.61 -12.42
C TYR A 122 -6.21 0.27 -11.41
N ASN A 123 -6.61 -0.11 -10.20
CA ASN A 123 -5.71 -0.53 -9.12
C ASN A 123 -5.91 -2.02 -8.86
N ASP A 124 -4.85 -2.80 -9.02
CA ASP A 124 -4.78 -4.23 -8.70
C ASP A 124 -4.05 -4.41 -7.38
N TYR A 125 -4.78 -4.79 -6.33
CA TYR A 125 -4.24 -5.10 -5.02
C TYR A 125 -3.99 -6.59 -4.89
N GLN A 126 -2.77 -6.94 -4.53
CA GLN A 126 -2.31 -8.31 -4.30
C GLN A 126 -1.88 -8.47 -2.85
N ASP A 127 -2.11 -9.66 -2.30
CA ASP A 127 -1.74 -10.02 -0.93
C ASP A 127 -2.28 -9.06 0.12
N LEU A 128 -3.57 -8.70 0.00
CA LEU A 128 -4.23 -7.75 0.91
C LEU A 128 -4.08 -8.14 2.37
N GLN A 129 -3.57 -7.22 3.17
CA GLN A 129 -3.45 -7.36 4.61
C GLN A 129 -4.81 -7.11 5.27
N VAL A 130 -5.44 -8.18 5.72
CA VAL A 130 -6.77 -8.14 6.37
C VAL A 130 -6.69 -8.62 7.81
N ASN A 131 -7.55 -8.06 8.67
CA ASN A 131 -7.69 -8.55 10.04
C ASN A 131 -8.57 -9.80 10.06
N LEU A 132 -7.98 -10.92 10.46
CA LEU A 132 -8.63 -12.21 10.60
C LEU A 132 -8.79 -12.55 12.09
N LEU A 133 -9.98 -13.00 12.47
CA LEU A 133 -10.23 -13.56 13.78
C LEU A 133 -9.90 -15.06 13.75
N ASP A 134 -8.98 -15.49 14.61
CA ASP A 134 -8.76 -16.91 14.88
C ASP A 134 -9.86 -17.40 15.85
N ASP A 135 -10.77 -18.22 15.33
CA ASP A 135 -11.90 -18.76 16.09
C ASP A 135 -11.47 -19.66 17.27
N ALA A 136 -10.31 -20.31 17.18
CA ALA A 136 -9.81 -21.20 18.24
C ALA A 136 -9.25 -20.40 19.42
N THR A 137 -8.66 -19.24 19.16
CA THR A 137 -8.01 -18.42 20.20
C THR A 137 -8.73 -17.11 20.52
N ALA A 138 -9.77 -16.75 19.75
CA ALA A 138 -10.48 -15.48 19.78
C ALA A 138 -9.54 -14.27 19.66
N ARG A 139 -8.46 -14.40 18.87
CA ARG A 139 -7.45 -13.36 18.66
C ARG A 139 -7.50 -12.84 17.24
N ASN A 140 -7.39 -11.52 17.08
CA ASN A 140 -7.26 -10.89 15.77
C ASN A 140 -5.79 -10.84 15.35
N ASN A 141 -5.50 -11.32 14.15
CA ASN A 141 -4.19 -11.24 13.50
C ASN A 141 -4.37 -10.71 12.08
N ILE A 142 -3.36 -10.01 11.58
CA ILE A 142 -3.26 -9.62 10.18
C ILE A 142 -2.80 -10.84 9.38
N GLY A 143 -3.43 -11.10 8.25
CA GLY A 143 -2.97 -12.07 7.27
C GLY A 143 -3.17 -11.55 5.84
N ASN A 144 -2.34 -12.03 4.92
CA ASN A 144 -2.46 -11.76 3.48
C ASN A 144 -3.52 -12.70 2.91
N ALA A 145 -4.75 -12.20 2.82
CA ALA A 145 -5.89 -13.01 2.43
C ALA A 145 -6.86 -12.17 1.60
N GLY A 146 -6.48 -11.96 0.34
CA GLY A 146 -7.36 -11.35 -0.64
C GLY A 146 -6.63 -10.68 -1.78
N GLU A 147 -7.38 -10.52 -2.86
CA GLU A 147 -7.06 -9.64 -3.97
C GLU A 147 -8.24 -8.68 -4.11
N ALA A 148 -7.97 -7.43 -4.50
CA ALA A 148 -9.04 -6.49 -4.82
C ALA A 148 -8.69 -5.66 -6.04
N VAL A 149 -9.72 -5.37 -6.83
CA VAL A 149 -9.63 -4.44 -7.94
C VAL A 149 -10.45 -3.21 -7.61
N ILE A 150 -9.80 -2.04 -7.66
CA ILE A 150 -10.47 -0.74 -7.54
C ILE A 150 -10.25 0.03 -8.83
N GLN A 151 -11.33 0.26 -9.57
CA GLN A 151 -11.30 0.97 -10.85
C GLN A 151 -12.38 2.05 -10.89
N GLY A 152 -12.14 3.10 -11.65
CA GLY A 152 -13.07 4.21 -11.73
C GLY A 152 -12.58 5.35 -12.60
N TYR A 153 -13.22 6.49 -12.41
CA TYR A 153 -12.87 7.74 -13.05
C TYR A 153 -13.02 8.91 -12.08
N GLU A 154 -12.23 9.95 -12.29
CA GLU A 154 -12.29 11.19 -11.55
C GLU A 154 -12.35 12.39 -12.50
N ILE A 155 -13.03 13.45 -12.08
CA ILE A 155 -13.15 14.70 -12.82
C ILE A 155 -13.00 15.84 -11.82
N GLU A 156 -12.11 16.78 -12.12
CA GLU A 156 -11.88 17.99 -11.35
C GLU A 156 -12.17 19.20 -12.23
N MET A 157 -12.93 20.16 -11.68
CA MET A 157 -13.18 21.45 -12.33
C MET A 157 -12.85 22.59 -11.38
N GLN A 158 -12.03 23.53 -11.84
CA GLN A 158 -11.72 24.77 -11.13
C GLN A 158 -11.97 25.97 -12.03
N ALA A 159 -12.78 26.92 -11.57
CA ALA A 159 -13.03 28.18 -12.26
C ALA A 159 -12.44 29.35 -11.46
N ARG A 160 -11.82 30.30 -12.16
CA ARG A 160 -11.30 31.56 -11.61
C ARG A 160 -12.03 32.71 -12.30
N PRO A 161 -12.91 33.42 -11.58
CA PRO A 161 -13.66 34.55 -12.12
C PRO A 161 -12.76 35.74 -12.46
#